data_AF-A0A4U0UA71-F1
#
_entry.id   AF-A0A4U0UA71-F1
#
_cell.length_a   1.000
_cell.length_b   1.000
_cell.length_c   1.000
_cell.angle_alpha   90.00
_cell.angle_beta   90.00
_cell.angle_gamma   90.00
#
_symmetry.space_group_name_H-M   'P 1'
#
loop_
_entity.id
_entity.type
_entity.pdbx_description
1 polymer ?
#
loop_
_entity_poly.entity_id
_entity_poly.type
_entity_poly.pdbx_seq_one_letter_code
_entity_poly.pdbx_strand_id
1 'polypeptide(L)'
;MDSISDILGSVSTPSIAARTQDLHALTRAWVTERVAPELLPYPGALMARTLARVRAQIEAVEEQAARGAEGPRGRGASKAFRLVVVQTELERVKFLVRGFLRARIAK
;
A
#
# COMPACT_ATOMS: atom_id res chain seq x y z
N MET A 1 -19.88 33.48 -13.45
CA MET A 1 -18.80 32.57 -13.83
C MET A 1 -18.41 31.84 -12.56
N ASP A 2 -18.75 30.56 -12.45
CA ASP A 2 -18.39 29.76 -11.27
C ASP A 2 -16.86 29.76 -11.12
N SER A 3 -16.37 30.00 -9.91
CA SER A 3 -14.93 29.99 -9.67
C SER A 3 -14.42 28.55 -9.79
N ILE A 4 -13.17 28.36 -10.21
CA ILE A 4 -12.54 27.03 -10.24
C ILE A 4 -12.66 26.35 -8.86
N SER A 5 -12.65 27.12 -7.77
CA SER A 5 -12.85 26.62 -6.41
C SER A 5 -14.25 26.05 -6.17
N ASP A 6 -15.30 26.63 -6.78
CA ASP A 6 -16.69 26.16 -6.66
C ASP A 6 -16.92 24.86 -7.43
N ILE A 7 -16.32 24.76 -8.62
CA ILE A 7 -16.33 23.53 -9.42
C ILE A 7 -15.61 22.40 -8.67
N LEU A 8 -14.44 22.69 -8.07
CA LEU A 8 -13.69 21.71 -7.27
C LEU A 8 -14.39 21.34 -5.95
N GLY A 9 -15.16 22.28 -5.36
CA GLY A 9 -16.01 22.00 -4.19
C GLY A 9 -17.22 21.11 -4.52
N SER A 10 -17.84 21.32 -5.69
CA SER A 10 -18.97 20.51 -6.16
C SER A 10 -18.57 19.07 -6.52
N VAL A 11 -17.33 18.87 -6.97
CA VAL A 11 -16.72 17.55 -7.12
C VAL A 11 -16.13 17.17 -5.76
N SER A 12 -17.02 16.87 -4.81
CA SER A 12 -16.63 16.30 -3.52
C SER A 12 -15.64 15.17 -3.75
N THR A 13 -14.38 15.38 -3.38
CA THR A 13 -13.34 14.39 -3.58
C THR A 13 -13.72 13.21 -2.69
N PRO A 14 -13.95 12.00 -3.23
CA PRO A 14 -14.25 10.86 -2.38
C PRO A 14 -13.13 10.73 -1.35
N SER A 15 -13.48 10.63 -0.07
CA SER A 15 -12.50 10.47 1.00
C SER A 15 -11.78 9.13 0.82
N ILE A 16 -10.68 9.14 0.08
CA ILE A 16 -9.84 7.96 -0.17
C ILE A 16 -9.27 7.51 1.18
N ALA A 17 -9.41 6.22 1.50
CA ALA A 17 -8.83 5.66 2.72
C ALA A 17 -7.33 5.99 2.83
N ALA A 18 -6.87 6.37 4.02
CA ALA A 18 -5.48 6.79 4.25
C ALA A 18 -4.44 5.76 3.75
N ARG A 19 -4.76 4.47 3.83
CA ARG A 19 -3.92 3.38 3.28
C ARG A 19 -3.73 3.50 1.77
N THR A 20 -4.80 3.80 1.05
CA THR A 20 -4.78 3.97 -0.41
C THR A 20 -4.05 5.26 -0.78
N GLN A 21 -4.23 6.34 -0.01
CA GLN A 21 -3.47 7.59 -0.19
C GLN A 21 -1.97 7.36 -0.03
N ASP A 22 -1.56 6.60 1.00
CA ASP A 22 -0.15 6.27 1.24
C ASP A 22 0.43 5.36 0.17
N LEU A 23 -0.35 4.40 -0.34
CA LEU A 23 0.05 3.58 -1.48
C LEU A 23 0.28 4.45 -2.72
N HIS A 24 -0.64 5.37 -3.02
CA HIS A 24 -0.47 6.31 -4.14
C HIS A 24 0.76 7.22 -3.95
N ALA A 25 0.99 7.70 -2.73
CA ALA A 25 2.16 8.51 -2.41
C ALA A 25 3.47 7.71 -2.58
N LEU A 26 3.51 6.45 -2.16
CA LEU A 26 4.67 5.58 -2.33
C LEU A 26 4.93 5.27 -3.81
N THR A 27 3.88 4.99 -4.58
CA THR A 27 4.00 4.78 -6.03
C THR A 27 4.57 6.02 -6.73
N ARG A 28 4.07 7.21 -6.39
CA ARG A 28 4.62 8.46 -6.92
C ARG A 28 6.08 8.64 -6.54
N ALA A 29 6.42 8.48 -5.25
CA ALA A 29 7.79 8.58 -4.79
C ALA A 29 8.73 7.62 -5.54
N TRP A 30 8.28 6.38 -5.79
CA TRP A 30 9.04 5.40 -6.56
C TRP A 30 9.25 5.80 -8.02
N VAL A 31 8.19 6.25 -8.70
CA VAL A 31 8.30 6.69 -10.10
C VAL A 31 9.20 7.92 -10.22
N THR A 32 8.99 8.93 -9.37
CA THR A 32 9.81 10.15 -9.36
C THR A 32 11.27 9.83 -9.08
N GLU A 33 11.56 8.96 -8.11
CA GLU A 33 12.93 8.54 -7.81
C GLU A 33 13.60 7.89 -9.03
N ARG A 34 12.90 7.04 -9.78
CA ARG A 34 13.49 6.37 -10.95
C ARG A 34 13.82 7.31 -12.11
N VAL A 35 13.15 8.45 -12.20
CA VAL A 35 13.26 9.38 -13.34
C VAL A 35 14.13 10.59 -12.99
N ALA A 36 14.30 10.92 -11.71
CA ALA A 36 15.21 11.98 -11.29
C ALA A 36 16.69 11.57 -11.46
N PRO A 37 17.56 12.42 -12.01
CA PRO A 37 18.99 12.12 -12.11
C PRO A 37 19.70 12.18 -10.74
N GLU A 38 19.25 13.06 -9.84
CA GLU A 38 19.77 13.21 -8.48
C GLU A 38 18.97 12.39 -7.45
N LEU A 39 19.56 12.17 -6.27
CA LEU A 39 18.91 11.53 -5.14
C LEU A 39 17.89 12.48 -4.48
N LEU A 40 16.61 12.12 -4.49
CA LEU A 40 15.54 12.97 -3.94
C LEU A 40 15.51 12.95 -2.39
N PRO A 41 14.85 13.89 -1.71
CA PRO A 41 14.64 13.82 -0.27
C PRO A 41 13.91 12.55 0.18
N TYR A 42 14.37 11.93 1.27
CA TYR A 42 13.77 10.68 1.76
C TYR A 42 12.40 10.95 2.43
N PRO A 43 11.32 10.29 2.00
CA PRO A 43 9.99 10.49 2.55
C PRO A 43 9.81 9.71 3.86
N GLY A 44 10.53 10.09 4.91
CA GLY A 44 10.66 9.34 6.16
C GLY A 44 9.33 9.02 6.85
N ALA A 45 8.44 10.01 6.99
CA ALA A 45 7.14 9.80 7.61
C ALA A 45 6.26 8.80 6.81
N LEU A 46 6.37 8.79 5.48
CA LEU A 46 5.63 7.86 4.61
C LEU A 46 6.20 6.45 4.71
N MET A 47 7.52 6.33 4.71
CA MET A 47 8.15 5.02 4.81
C MET A 47 7.92 4.40 6.20
N ALA A 48 8.01 5.18 7.28
CA ALA A 48 7.75 4.71 8.64
C ALA A 48 6.36 4.10 8.78
N ARG A 49 5.30 4.82 8.38
CA ARG A 49 3.92 4.32 8.45
C ARG A 49 3.64 3.17 7.49
N THR A 50 4.28 3.14 6.33
CA THR A 50 4.11 2.05 5.36
C THR A 50 4.77 0.77 5.87
N LEU A 51 6.01 0.84 6.35
CA LEU A 51 6.72 -0.31 6.91
C LEU A 51 6.04 -0.84 8.17
N ALA A 52 5.54 0.05 9.06
CA ALA A 52 4.78 -0.36 10.24
C ALA A 52 3.53 -1.16 9.85
N ARG A 53 2.77 -0.71 8.83
CA ARG A 53 1.60 -1.45 8.33
C ARG A 53 1.97 -2.75 7.63
N VAL A 54 3.07 -2.78 6.89
CA VAL A 54 3.56 -4.03 6.27
C VAL A 54 3.87 -5.07 7.34
N ARG A 55 4.55 -4.68 8.43
CA ARG A 55 4.83 -5.58 9.57
C ARG A 55 3.55 -6.11 10.21
N ALA A 56 2.63 -5.22 10.57
CA ALA A 56 1.35 -5.62 11.15
C ALA A 56 0.53 -6.54 10.22
N GLN A 57 0.60 -6.31 8.91
CA GLN A 57 -0.11 -7.16 7.94
C GLN A 57 0.55 -8.53 7.77
N ILE A 58 1.88 -8.64 7.93
CA ILE A 58 2.59 -9.93 7.96
C ILE A 58 2.09 -10.74 9.15
N GLU A 59 2.13 -10.17 10.36
CA GLU A 59 1.68 -10.81 11.59
C GLU A 59 0.22 -11.28 11.48
N ALA A 60 -0.67 -10.42 10.96
CA ALA A 60 -2.08 -10.76 10.76
C ALA A 60 -2.29 -11.89 9.74
N VAL A 61 -1.51 -11.92 8.66
CA VAL A 61 -1.58 -12.98 7.65
C VAL A 61 -1.08 -14.32 8.21
N GLU A 62 -0.01 -14.30 9.00
CA GLU A 62 0.54 -15.48 9.67
C GLU A 62 -0.46 -16.06 10.69
N GLU A 63 -1.07 -15.20 11.51
CA GLU A 63 -2.12 -15.60 12.45
C GLU A 63 -3.34 -16.20 11.73
N GLN A 64 -3.78 -15.58 10.63
CA GLN A 64 -4.88 -16.08 9.81
C GLN A 64 -4.56 -17.41 9.13
N ALA A 65 -3.32 -17.59 8.67
CA ALA A 65 -2.85 -18.83 8.08
C ALA A 65 -2.82 -19.96 9.12
N ALA A 66 -2.33 -19.68 10.34
CA ALA A 66 -2.32 -20.64 11.44
C ALA A 66 -3.73 -21.07 11.85
N ARG A 67 -4.68 -20.13 11.93
CA ARG A 67 -6.09 -20.40 12.24
C ARG A 67 -6.89 -21.04 11.10
N GLY A 68 -6.41 -20.90 9.86
CA GLY A 68 -7.10 -21.31 8.64
C GLY A 68 -7.31 -22.82 8.47
N ALA A 69 -6.64 -23.65 9.30
CA ALA A 69 -6.79 -25.10 9.31
C ALA A 69 -8.05 -25.59 10.06
N GLU A 70 -8.69 -24.75 10.89
CA GLU A 70 -9.79 -25.15 11.77
C GLU A 70 -11.08 -24.39 11.41
N GLY A 71 -11.89 -24.96 10.51
CA GLY A 71 -13.17 -24.34 10.14
C GLY A 71 -14.21 -25.34 9.63
N PRO A 72 -15.52 -25.13 9.87
CA PRO A 72 -16.58 -25.99 9.36
C PRO A 72 -16.55 -26.03 7.82
N ARG A 73 -16.69 -27.24 7.25
CA ARG A 73 -16.70 -27.48 5.79
C ARG A 73 -17.74 -26.54 5.14
N GLY A 74 -17.28 -25.67 4.23
CA GLY A 74 -18.11 -24.68 3.52
C GLY A 74 -17.66 -23.22 3.68
N ARG A 75 -17.23 -22.80 4.88
CA ARG A 75 -16.66 -21.43 5.10
C ARG A 75 -15.15 -21.34 4.84
N GLY A 76 -14.48 -22.48 4.67
CA GLY A 76 -13.03 -22.56 4.43
C GLY A 76 -12.59 -21.97 3.07
N ALA A 77 -13.35 -22.21 1.99
CA ALA A 77 -12.95 -21.78 0.64
C ALA A 77 -12.95 -20.24 0.47
N SER A 78 -13.96 -19.54 0.99
CA SER A 78 -14.01 -18.07 0.95
C SER A 78 -12.92 -17.43 1.83
N LYS A 79 -12.60 -18.05 2.98
CA LYS A 79 -11.49 -17.60 3.84
C LYS A 79 -10.12 -17.82 3.17
N ALA A 80 -9.91 -18.97 2.53
CA ALA A 80 -8.69 -19.27 1.79
C ALA A 80 -8.48 -18.29 0.63
N PHE A 81 -9.53 -18.01 -0.16
CA PHE A 81 -9.46 -17.03 -1.25
C PHE A 81 -9.10 -15.63 -0.72
N ARG A 82 -9.76 -15.19 0.36
CA ARG A 82 -9.45 -13.89 0.99
C ARG A 82 -7.99 -13.83 1.45
N LEU A 83 -7.47 -14.90 2.05
CA LEU A 83 -6.08 -14.97 2.48
C LEU A 83 -5.12 -14.86 1.30
N VAL A 84 -5.38 -15.56 0.19
CA VAL A 84 -4.58 -15.47 -1.05
C VAL A 84 -4.57 -14.05 -1.60
N VAL A 85 -5.73 -13.37 -1.64
CA VAL A 85 -5.81 -11.97 -2.09
C VAL A 85 -4.97 -11.05 -1.20
N VAL A 86 -5.09 -11.20 0.13
CA VAL A 86 -4.33 -10.38 1.08
C VAL A 86 -2.83 -10.65 0.98
N GLN A 87 -2.40 -11.90 0.85
CA GLN A 87 -1.00 -12.28 0.67
C GLN A 87 -0.42 -11.70 -0.63
N THR A 88 -1.16 -11.84 -1.74
CA THR A 88 -0.76 -11.29 -3.04
C THR A 88 -0.59 -9.77 -2.96
N GLU A 89 -1.51 -9.10 -2.28
CA GLU A 89 -1.45 -7.66 -2.12
C GLU A 89 -0.28 -7.22 -1.23
N LEU A 90 0.01 -7.98 -0.17
CA LEU A 90 1.18 -7.76 0.67
C LEU A 90 2.48 -7.87 -0.12
N GLU A 91 2.61 -8.86 -1.02
CA GLU A 91 3.77 -8.96 -1.92
C GLU A 91 3.89 -7.76 -2.86
N ARG A 92 2.76 -7.26 -3.41
CA ARG A 92 2.78 -6.08 -4.29
C ARG A 92 3.31 -4.84 -3.57
N VAL A 93 2.90 -4.62 -2.32
CA VAL A 93 3.41 -3.50 -1.51
C VAL A 93 4.88 -3.69 -1.16
N LYS A 94 5.31 -4.91 -0.77
CA LYS A 94 6.72 -5.20 -0.50
C LYS A 94 7.60 -5.01 -1.75
N PHE A 95 7.10 -5.39 -2.93
CA PHE A 95 7.77 -5.13 -4.20
C PHE A 95 7.99 -3.62 -4.43
N LEU A 96 6.94 -2.81 -4.24
CA LEU A 96 7.00 -1.34 -4.35
C LEU A 96 8.05 -0.73 -3.40
N VAL A 97 8.04 -1.12 -2.13
CA VAL A 97 9.01 -0.64 -1.13
C VAL A 97 10.44 -1.00 -1.54
N ARG A 98 10.69 -2.26 -1.93
CA ARG A 98 12.02 -2.70 -2.37
C ARG A 98 12.45 -1.99 -3.65
N GLY A 99 11.52 -1.79 -4.59
CA GLY A 99 11.77 -1.06 -5.83
C GLY A 99 12.18 0.39 -5.58
N PHE A 100 11.50 1.07 -4.66
CA PHE A 100 11.85 2.42 -4.23
C PHE A 100 13.25 2.49 -3.61
N LEU A 101 13.54 1.63 -2.63
CA LEU A 101 14.84 1.64 -1.96
C LEU A 101 15.99 1.28 -2.90
N ARG A 102 15.81 0.31 -3.80
CA ARG A 102 16.83 -0.03 -4.80
C ARG A 102 17.11 1.11 -5.77
N ALA A 103 16.08 1.83 -6.23
CA ALA A 103 16.26 2.99 -7.09
C ALA A 103 17.08 4.09 -6.40
N ARG A 104 16.92 4.26 -5.09
CA ARG A 104 17.72 5.20 -4.29
C ARG A 104 19.16 4.75 -4.10
N ILE A 105 19.38 3.47 -3.77
CA ILE A 105 20.72 2.92 -3.50
C ILE A 105 21.60 2.92 -4.76
N ALA A 106 20.99 2.88 -5.94
CA ALA A 106 21.70 2.93 -7.22
C ALA A 106 22.20 4.33 -7.61
N LYS A 107 21.84 5.38 -6.85
CA LYS A 107 22.31 6.75 -7.03
C LYS A 107 23.30 7.11 -5.92
#